data_AF-A0A9D6WWL8-F1
#
_entry.id   AF-A0A9D6WWL8-F1
#
_cell.length_a   1.000
_cell.length_b   1.000
_cell.length_c   1.000
_cell.angle_alpha   90.00
_cell.angle_beta   90.00
_cell.angle_gamma   90.00
#
_symmetry.space_group_name_H-M   'P 1'
#
loop_
_entity.id
_entity.type
_entity.pdbx_description
1 polymer ?
#
loop_
_entity_poly.entity_id
_entity_poly.type
_entity_poly.pdbx_seq_one_letter_code
_entity_poly.pdbx_strand_id
1 'polypeptide(L)' 'MAQNSALEIPIVCENDQCENHGNIVNLVRGITREEIDHFYESYDESVSQDHCPICGELGVAEEPIVS' A
#
# COMPACT_ATOMS: atom_id res chain seq x y z
N MET A 1 -11.85 -18.37 18.39
CA MET A 1 -10.66 -18.39 17.51
C MET A 1 -10.96 -17.43 16.38
N ALA A 2 -10.49 -16.20 16.46
CA ALA A 2 -10.67 -15.22 15.39
C ALA A 2 -9.82 -15.70 14.21
N GLN A 3 -10.43 -15.90 13.05
CA GLN A 3 -9.70 -16.08 11.81
C GLN A 3 -9.00 -14.74 11.56
N ASN A 4 -7.70 -14.64 11.86
CA ASN A 4 -6.86 -13.57 11.36
C ASN A 4 -6.72 -13.79 9.85
N SER A 5 -7.75 -13.39 9.10
CA SER A 5 -7.63 -13.23 7.66
C SER A 5 -6.55 -12.18 7.44
N ALA A 6 -5.41 -12.61 6.89
CA ALA A 6 -4.36 -11.71 6.50
C ALA A 6 -4.91 -10.82 5.38
N LEU A 7 -4.75 -9.52 5.54
CA LEU A 7 -5.14 -8.51 4.58
C LEU A 7 -3.91 -8.09 3.79
N GLU A 8 -4.16 -7.64 2.56
CA GLU A 8 -3.14 -7.04 1.72
C GLU A 8 -3.56 -5.61 1.40
N ILE A 9 -2.62 -4.67 1.49
CA ILE A 9 -2.85 -3.26 1.16
C ILE A 9 -2.07 -2.95 -0.11
N PRO A 10 -2.75 -2.74 -1.25
CA PRO A 10 -2.08 -2.33 -2.47
C PRO A 10 -1.65 -0.87 -2.38
N ILE A 11 -0.42 -0.60 -2.79
CA ILE A 11 0.11 0.75 -2.94
C ILE A 11 0.21 1.03 -4.42
N VAL A 12 -0.45 2.07 -4.90
CA VAL A 12 -0.57 2.41 -6.33
C VAL A 12 0.08 3.74 -6.66
N CYS A 13 0.56 3.87 -7.90
CA CYS A 13 1.09 5.14 -8.38
C CYS A 13 -0.06 6.05 -8.84
N GLU A 14 -0.31 7.15 -8.13
CA GLU A 14 -1.32 8.16 -8.51
C GLU A 14 -0.73 9.38 -9.25
N ASN A 15 0.54 9.32 -9.66
CA ASN A 15 1.11 10.38 -10.50
C ASN A 15 0.55 10.29 -11.93
N ASP A 16 -0.38 11.17 -12.29
CA ASP A 16 -1.00 11.29 -13.62
C ASP A 16 -0.01 11.47 -14.78
N GLN A 17 1.21 11.96 -14.52
CA GLN A 17 2.26 12.15 -15.52
C GLN A 17 3.15 10.91 -15.67
N CYS A 18 2.99 9.89 -14.84
CA CYS A 18 3.78 8.67 -14.86
C CYS A 18 3.16 7.61 -15.78
N GLU A 19 3.99 6.88 -16.52
CA GLU A 19 3.54 5.73 -17.31
C GLU A 19 2.98 4.59 -16.43
N ASN A 20 3.38 4.54 -15.15
CA ASN A 20 2.91 3.57 -14.18
C ASN A 20 1.63 4.02 -13.44
N HIS A 21 1.02 5.14 -13.83
CA HIS A 21 -0.21 5.65 -13.22
C HIS A 21 -1.31 4.58 -13.15
N GLY A 22 -1.94 4.44 -11.99
CA GLY A 22 -3.00 3.45 -11.71
C GLY A 22 -2.52 2.01 -11.54
N ASN A 23 -1.19 1.75 -11.57
CA ASN A 23 -0.64 0.42 -11.35
C ASN A 23 -0.08 0.26 -9.93
N ILE A 24 -0.10 -0.98 -9.43
CA ILE A 24 0.45 -1.35 -8.13
C ILE A 24 1.98 -1.22 -8.15
N VAL A 25 2.49 -0.42 -7.22
CA VAL A 25 3.90 -0.20 -6.93
C VAL A 25 4.40 -1.22 -5.92
N ASN A 26 3.64 -1.41 -4.83
CA ASN A 26 3.97 -2.32 -3.76
C ASN A 26 2.70 -2.97 -3.21
N LEU A 27 2.86 -4.09 -2.52
CA LEU A 27 1.76 -4.80 -1.89
C LEU A 27 2.18 -5.17 -0.47
N VAL A 28 1.61 -4.48 0.51
CA VAL A 28 1.88 -4.76 1.91
C VAL A 28 1.06 -5.97 2.32
N ARG A 29 1.72 -7.03 2.80
CA ARG A 29 1.10 -8.32 3.10
C ARG A 29 1.18 -8.65 4.57
N GLY A 30 0.22 -9.44 5.04
CA GLY A 30 0.24 -10.00 6.40
C GLY A 30 -0.22 -9.01 7.45
N ILE A 31 -0.90 -7.93 7.05
CA ILE A 31 -1.53 -6.99 7.98
C ILE A 31 -2.84 -7.59 8.47
N THR A 32 -3.09 -7.49 9.77
CA THR A 32 -4.38 -7.86 10.34
C THR A 32 -5.31 -6.65 10.39
N ARG A 33 -6.62 -6.89 10.55
CA ARG A 33 -7.60 -5.80 10.59
C ARG A 33 -7.36 -4.79 11.71
N GLU A 34 -6.77 -5.22 12.82
CA GLU A 34 -6.43 -4.37 13.97
C GLU A 34 -5.20 -3.50 13.70
N GLU A 35 -4.33 -3.92 12.77
CA GLU A 35 -3.11 -3.22 12.40
C GLU A 35 -3.33 -2.23 11.24
N ILE A 36 -4.47 -2.28 10.56
CA ILE A 36 -4.79 -1.39 9.43
C ILE A 36 -4.74 0.08 9.84
N ASP A 37 -5.43 0.43 10.93
CA ASP A 37 -5.51 1.83 11.37
C ASP A 37 -4.10 2.36 11.70
N HIS A 38 -3.32 1.56 12.43
CA HIS A 38 -1.94 1.88 12.75
C HIS A 38 -1.05 1.96 11.48
N PHE A 39 -1.29 1.12 10.48
CA PHE A 39 -0.57 1.19 9.21
C PHE A 39 -0.80 2.55 8.55
N TYR A 40 -2.06 2.98 8.36
CA TYR A 40 -2.36 4.27 7.74
C TYR A 40 -1.86 5.47 8.57
N GLU A 41 -1.92 5.40 9.89
CA GLU A 41 -1.37 6.45 10.78
C GLU A 41 0.17 6.55 10.71
N SER A 42 0.85 5.45 10.39
CA SER A 42 2.32 5.39 10.29
C SER A 42 2.85 5.45 8.84
N TYR A 43 1.95 5.48 7.85
CA TYR A 43 2.27 5.53 6.43
C TYR A 43 2.74 6.94 6.06
N ASP A 44 4.01 7.23 6.32
CA ASP A 44 4.61 8.57 6.20
C ASP A 44 5.94 8.49 5.44
N GLU A 45 5.85 8.10 4.16
CA GLU A 45 6.92 8.17 3.12
C GLU A 45 8.26 7.46 3.45
N SER A 46 8.37 6.83 4.62
CA SER A 46 9.63 6.35 5.18
C SER A 46 10.09 5.02 4.57
N VAL A 47 9.19 4.32 3.89
CA VAL A 47 9.44 3.03 3.26
C VAL A 47 9.74 3.25 1.78
N SER A 48 11.01 3.07 1.41
CA SER A 48 11.45 3.28 0.02
C SER A 48 10.78 2.34 -0.99
N GLN A 49 10.22 1.23 -0.54
CA GLN A 49 9.49 0.27 -1.39
C GLN A 49 8.13 0.80 -1.85
N ASP A 50 7.61 1.83 -1.19
CA ASP A 50 6.29 2.40 -1.49
C ASP A 50 6.37 3.48 -2.58
N HIS A 51 7.58 3.82 -3.03
CA HIS A 51 7.81 4.77 -4.11
C HIS A 51 7.72 4.07 -5.46
N CYS A 52 7.03 4.71 -6.40
CA CYS A 52 6.91 4.23 -7.76
C CYS A 52 8.31 4.11 -8.39
N PRO A 53 8.72 2.92 -8.88
CA PRO A 53 10.06 2.73 -9.45
C PRO A 53 10.27 3.49 -10.78
N ILE A 54 9.20 4.04 -11.35
CA ILE A 54 9.24 4.75 -12.64
C ILE A 54 9.36 6.26 -12.45
N CYS A 55 8.46 6.89 -11.71
CA CYS A 55 8.49 8.34 -11.47
C CYS A 55 9.21 8.75 -10.16
N GLY A 56 9.43 7.81 -9.24
CA GLY A 56 10.02 8.09 -7.93
C GLY A 56 9.05 8.73 -6.93
N GLU A 57 7.81 9.02 -7.31
CA GLU A 57 6.80 9.55 -6.40
C GLU A 57 6.33 8.48 -5.40
N LEU A 58 5.95 8.90 -4.20
CA LEU A 58 5.32 8.02 -3.23
C LEU A 58 3.98 7.51 -3.76
N GLY A 59 3.78 6.20 -3.67
CA GLY A 59 2.50 5.58 -3.99
C GLY A 59 1.46 5.82 -2.89
N VAL A 60 0.19 5.71 -3.25
CA VAL A 60 -0.94 5.87 -2.33
C VAL A 60 -1.40 4.49 -1.90
N ALA A 61 -1.56 4.30 -0.59
CA ALA A 61 -2.12 3.07 -0.03
C ALA A 61 -3.64 3.06 -0.22
N GLU A 62 -4.14 2.06 -0.95
CA GLU A 62 -5.54 1.89 -1.31
C GLU A 62 -6.27 0.93 -0.35
N GLU A 63 -7.57 0.74 -0.54
CA GLU A 63 -8.38 -0.11 0.33
C GLU A 63 -7.79 -1.53 0.52
N PRO A 64 -7.77 -2.06 1.76
CA PRO A 64 -7.27 -3.40 2.03
C PRO A 64 -8.14 -4.46 1.35
N ILE A 65 -7.51 -5.40 0.67
CA ILE A 65 -8.15 -6.57 0.08
C ILE A 65 -8.00 -7.78 1.01
N VAL A 66 -9.08 -8.56 1.09
CA VAL A 66 -9.09 -9.82 1.84
C VAL A 66 -8.52 -10.91 0.94
N SER A 67 -7.44 -11.54 1.40
CA SER A 67 -6.77 -12.66 0.73
C SER A 67 -7.35 -14.01 1.17
#